data_AF-A0AAW5L123-F1
#
_entry.id   AF-A0AAW5L123-F1
#
_cell.length_a   1.000
_cell.length_b   1.000
_cell.length_c   1.000
_cell.angle_alpha   90.00
_cell.angle_beta   90.00
_cell.angle_gamma   90.00
#
_symmetry.space_group_name_H-M   'P 1'
#
loop_
_entity.id
_entity.type
_entity.pdbx_description
1 polymer ?
#
loop_
_entity_poly.entity_id
_entity_poly.type
_entity_poly.pdbx_seq_one_letter_code
_entity_poly.pdbx_strand_id
1 'polypeptide(L)'
;MELRDVMKQKLAVLLFTGIILSGCSTITENSLESGKGSMELLTPTITAKDNELEIKTKGIDENKVTFIYVANKKVLEQKLKNGESYKLNITDIEHAHRTDYKPKVQLFQTKDDNDDGEMVTFKQVRYTVKN
;
A
#
# COMPACT_ATOMS: atom_id res chain seq x y z
N MET A 1 67.90 27.07 -32.84
CA MET A 1 68.48 27.07 -31.48
C MET A 1 67.49 27.86 -30.64
N GLU A 2 66.67 27.33 -29.74
CA GLU A 2 66.53 26.10 -28.93
C GLU A 2 65.05 26.06 -28.49
N LEU A 3 64.40 25.03 -27.97
CA LEU A 3 64.62 23.60 -27.75
C LEU A 3 63.19 23.02 -27.74
N ARG A 4 62.96 21.87 -28.35
CA ARG A 4 61.74 21.07 -28.13
C ARG A 4 61.99 20.18 -26.91
N ASP A 5 61.11 20.21 -25.92
CA ASP A 5 60.88 19.11 -24.96
C ASP A 5 59.58 19.42 -24.20
N VAL A 6 58.48 18.71 -24.45
CA VAL A 6 58.05 17.42 -23.87
C VAL A 6 57.10 17.60 -22.69
N MET A 7 55.92 16.99 -22.87
CA MET A 7 54.94 16.50 -21.90
C MET A 7 54.93 17.14 -20.49
N LYS A 8 53.74 17.54 -20.05
CA LYS A 8 52.96 16.83 -19.01
C LYS A 8 51.78 17.68 -18.54
N GLN A 9 50.59 17.24 -18.92
CA GLN A 9 49.57 16.83 -17.95
C GLN A 9 49.35 17.75 -16.74
N LYS A 10 48.35 18.63 -16.82
CA LYS A 10 47.56 19.12 -15.68
C LYS A 10 46.10 19.27 -16.14
N LEU A 11 45.37 18.18 -16.34
CA LEU A 11 44.46 17.60 -15.35
C LEU A 11 44.29 18.44 -14.07
N ALA A 12 43.14 19.09 -13.94
CA ALA A 12 42.53 19.41 -12.66
C ALA A 12 41.01 19.63 -12.84
N VAL A 13 40.31 18.49 -12.95
CA VAL A 13 39.00 18.20 -12.34
C VAL A 13 37.88 19.23 -12.57
N LEU A 14 37.05 18.93 -13.58
CA LEU A 14 35.63 19.32 -13.58
C LEU A 14 35.03 18.80 -12.27
N LEU A 15 34.62 19.69 -11.37
CA LEU A 15 33.77 19.33 -10.24
C LEU A 15 32.42 18.88 -10.80
N PHE A 16 32.33 17.59 -11.12
CA PHE A 16 31.06 16.89 -11.11
C PHE A 16 30.62 16.86 -9.65
N THR A 17 29.87 17.87 -9.24
CA THR A 17 28.95 17.74 -8.12
C THR A 17 27.92 16.70 -8.54
N GLY A 18 28.30 15.44 -8.36
CA GLY A 18 27.39 14.32 -8.41
C GLY A 18 26.30 14.62 -7.39
N ILE A 19 25.13 15.01 -7.88
CA ILE A 19 23.93 14.98 -7.07
C ILE A 19 23.73 13.49 -6.80
N ILE A 20 24.19 13.04 -5.64
CA ILE A 20 23.86 11.72 -5.13
C ILE A 20 22.36 11.81 -4.89
N LEU A 21 21.55 11.40 -5.87
CA LEU A 21 20.16 11.04 -5.64
C LEU A 21 20.17 9.73 -4.83
N SER A 22 20.71 9.77 -3.61
CA SER A 22 20.35 8.83 -2.54
C SER A 22 19.03 9.26 -1.92
N GLY A 23 18.10 9.73 -2.76
CA GLY A 23 16.71 9.80 -2.42
C GLY A 23 16.16 8.40 -2.60
N CYS A 24 16.14 7.62 -1.52
CA CYS A 24 15.05 6.67 -1.36
C CYS A 24 13.81 7.56 -1.25
N SER A 25 13.26 7.97 -2.39
CA SER A 25 11.95 8.60 -2.44
C SER A 25 11.00 7.50 -2.03
N THR A 26 10.75 7.39 -0.72
CA THR A 26 9.47 6.90 -0.25
C THR A 26 8.47 7.79 -0.96
N ILE A 27 7.90 7.29 -2.06
CA ILE A 27 6.67 7.83 -2.61
C ILE A 27 5.69 7.62 -1.48
N THR A 28 5.49 8.65 -0.66
CA THR A 28 4.34 8.73 0.22
C THR A 28 3.15 8.73 -0.73
N GLU A 29 2.58 7.55 -0.97
CA GLU A 29 1.22 7.46 -1.47
C GLU A 29 0.41 8.32 -0.51
N ASN A 30 -0.08 9.45 -1.00
CA ASN A 30 -1.08 10.23 -0.28
C ASN A 30 -2.32 9.34 -0.21
N SER A 31 -2.38 8.52 0.85
CA SER A 31 -3.49 7.62 1.12
C SER A 31 -4.72 8.53 1.24
N LEU A 32 -5.67 8.37 0.31
CA LEU A 32 -6.94 9.12 0.25
C LEU A 32 -7.85 8.71 1.41
N GLU A 33 -7.36 8.80 2.64
CA GLU A 33 -8.10 8.34 3.80
C GLU A 33 -9.13 9.37 4.26
N SER A 34 -10.30 8.87 4.65
CA SER A 34 -11.40 9.67 5.16
C SER A 34 -12.08 8.96 6.32
N GLY A 35 -12.85 9.71 7.11
CA GLY A 35 -13.54 9.19 8.30
C GLY A 35 -12.61 8.93 9.49
N LYS A 36 -13.24 8.64 10.64
CA LYS A 36 -12.56 8.40 11.93
C LYS A 36 -12.22 6.93 12.19
N GLY A 37 -12.77 6.01 11.39
CA GLY A 37 -12.53 4.58 11.54
C GLY A 37 -11.10 4.19 11.18
N SER A 38 -10.69 2.99 11.54
CA SER A 38 -9.39 2.40 11.20
C SER A 38 -9.54 0.91 10.91
N MET A 39 -8.59 0.37 10.14
CA MET A 39 -8.49 -1.05 9.86
C MET A 39 -7.08 -1.53 10.19
N GLU A 40 -7.01 -2.61 10.95
CA GLU A 40 -5.79 -3.35 11.26
C GLU A 40 -5.83 -4.67 10.49
N LEU A 41 -4.68 -5.06 9.95
CA LEU A 41 -4.50 -6.37 9.34
C LEU A 41 -3.76 -7.27 10.35
N LEU A 42 -4.46 -8.28 10.88
CA LEU A 42 -3.91 -9.23 11.84
C LEU A 42 -2.94 -10.22 11.16
N THR A 43 -3.05 -10.37 9.84
CA THR A 43 -2.14 -11.17 8.99
C THR A 43 -1.33 -10.26 8.04
N PRO A 44 -0.38 -9.44 8.56
CA PRO A 44 0.34 -8.45 7.74
C PRO A 44 1.32 -9.06 6.73
N THR A 45 1.63 -10.34 6.87
CA THR A 45 2.46 -11.11 5.96
C THR A 45 1.80 -12.45 5.68
N ILE A 46 1.71 -12.82 4.41
CA ILE A 46 1.23 -14.12 3.94
C ILE A 46 2.26 -14.74 3.00
N THR A 47 2.07 -16.02 2.67
CA THR A 47 2.78 -16.75 1.62
C THR A 47 1.89 -16.91 0.39
N ALA A 48 2.48 -17.33 -0.73
CA ALA A 48 1.72 -17.67 -1.94
C ALA A 48 0.71 -18.83 -1.76
N LYS A 49 0.75 -19.56 -0.64
CA LYS A 49 -0.15 -20.69 -0.34
C LYS A 49 -1.31 -20.30 0.59
N ASP A 50 -1.20 -19.17 1.28
CA ASP A 50 -2.22 -18.74 2.24
C ASP A 50 -3.42 -18.15 1.50
N ASN A 51 -4.61 -18.56 1.90
CA ASN A 51 -5.86 -18.21 1.21
C ASN A 51 -6.75 -17.26 2.01
N GLU A 52 -6.28 -16.83 3.18
CA GLU A 52 -7.04 -15.98 4.09
C GLU A 52 -6.20 -14.78 4.54
N LEU A 53 -6.85 -13.63 4.63
CA LEU A 53 -6.40 -12.49 5.43
C LEU A 53 -7.34 -12.33 6.62
N GLU A 54 -6.86 -11.74 7.71
CA GLU A 54 -7.70 -11.42 8.86
C GLU A 54 -7.59 -9.94 9.20
N ILE A 55 -8.73 -9.26 9.30
CA ILE A 55 -8.81 -7.84 9.62
C ILE A 55 -9.57 -7.58 10.91
N LYS A 56 -9.30 -6.43 11.52
CA LYS A 56 -10.01 -5.91 12.67
C LYS A 56 -10.27 -4.42 12.47
N THR A 57 -11.46 -3.95 12.83
CA THR A 57 -11.85 -2.54 12.65
C THR A 57 -12.05 -1.84 14.00
N LYS A 58 -11.88 -0.51 14.00
CA LYS A 58 -12.15 0.35 15.15
C LYS A 58 -12.67 1.71 14.68
N GLY A 59 -13.64 2.28 15.39
CA GLY A 59 -14.21 3.60 15.08
C GLY A 59 -15.01 3.70 13.77
N ILE A 60 -15.37 2.58 13.15
CA ILE A 60 -16.33 2.56 12.03
C ILE A 60 -17.77 2.64 12.56
N ASP A 61 -18.71 3.08 11.73
CA ASP A 61 -20.13 3.06 12.07
C ASP A 61 -20.68 1.63 11.88
N GLU A 62 -20.95 0.93 12.98
CA GLU A 62 -21.41 -0.47 12.97
C GLU A 62 -22.83 -0.62 12.40
N ASN A 63 -23.58 0.48 12.32
CA ASN A 63 -24.92 0.46 11.72
C ASN A 63 -24.87 0.52 10.20
N LYS A 64 -23.71 0.76 9.60
CA LYS A 64 -23.51 0.91 8.16
C LYS A 64 -22.89 -0.32 7.53
N VAL A 65 -23.27 -0.59 6.28
CA VAL A 65 -22.60 -1.61 5.48
C VAL A 65 -21.16 -1.16 5.24
N THR A 66 -20.23 -2.10 5.45
CA THR A 66 -18.82 -1.93 5.16
C THR A 66 -18.46 -2.84 4.00
N PHE A 67 -17.78 -2.27 3.01
CA PHE A 67 -17.27 -2.98 1.86
C PHE A 67 -15.76 -3.13 2.01
N ILE A 68 -15.28 -4.36 1.90
CA ILE A 68 -13.85 -4.66 1.93
C ILE A 68 -13.42 -5.13 0.54
N TYR A 69 -12.34 -4.54 0.06
CA TYR A 69 -11.70 -4.90 -1.20
C TYR A 69 -10.29 -5.41 -0.93
N VAL A 70 -9.90 -6.48 -1.61
CA VAL A 70 -8.52 -6.97 -1.64
C VAL A 70 -8.04 -6.92 -3.09
N ALA A 71 -6.89 -6.32 -3.33
CA ALA A 71 -6.34 -6.15 -4.68
C ALA A 71 -7.35 -5.55 -5.70
N ASN A 72 -8.15 -4.59 -5.23
CA ASN A 72 -9.23 -3.92 -5.98
C ASN A 72 -10.46 -4.80 -6.33
N LYS A 73 -10.61 -5.99 -5.74
CA LYS A 73 -11.81 -6.84 -5.88
C LYS A 73 -12.58 -6.90 -4.55
N LYS A 74 -13.90 -6.70 -4.60
CA LYS A 74 -14.77 -6.79 -3.41
C LYS A 74 -14.76 -8.22 -2.88
N VAL A 75 -14.48 -8.38 -1.58
CA VAL A 75 -14.40 -9.70 -0.91
C VAL A 75 -15.41 -9.84 0.23
N LEU A 76 -15.89 -8.74 0.79
CA LEU A 76 -16.83 -8.74 1.90
C LEU A 76 -17.73 -7.50 1.83
N GLU A 77 -19.01 -7.71 2.14
CA GLU A 77 -20.06 -6.70 2.15
C GLU A 77 -21.05 -7.05 3.27
N GLN A 78 -20.94 -6.37 4.40
CA GLN A 78 -21.84 -6.54 5.55
C GLN A 78 -21.60 -5.45 6.59
N LYS A 79 -22.47 -5.37 7.59
CA LYS A 79 -22.20 -4.56 8.80
C LYS A 79 -21.13 -5.26 9.64
N LEU A 80 -20.08 -4.53 9.98
CA LEU A 80 -18.98 -5.02 10.81
C LEU A 80 -19.09 -4.39 12.20
N LYS A 81 -18.66 -5.13 13.22
CA LYS A 81 -18.51 -4.62 14.58
C LYS A 81 -17.07 -4.24 14.85
N ASN A 82 -16.89 -3.15 15.57
CA ASN A 82 -15.58 -2.76 16.03
C ASN A 82 -15.07 -3.80 17.04
N GLY A 83 -13.78 -4.13 16.95
CA GLY A 83 -13.16 -5.08 17.88
C GLY A 83 -13.32 -6.56 17.53
N GLU A 84 -14.26 -6.92 16.66
CA GLU A 84 -14.36 -8.28 16.10
C GLU A 84 -13.37 -8.48 14.94
N SER A 85 -12.90 -9.71 14.75
CA SER A 85 -12.05 -10.07 13.63
C SER A 85 -12.84 -10.75 12.51
N TYR A 86 -12.45 -10.48 11.28
CA TYR A 86 -13.11 -10.99 10.08
C TYR A 86 -12.08 -11.57 9.13
N LYS A 87 -12.35 -12.81 8.69
CA LYS A 87 -11.56 -13.50 7.68
C LYS A 87 -12.01 -13.11 6.28
N LEU A 88 -11.04 -12.85 5.41
CA LEU A 88 -11.23 -12.50 4.01
C LEU A 88 -10.63 -13.62 3.15
N ASN A 89 -11.45 -14.28 2.34
CA ASN A 89 -10.98 -15.27 1.38
C ASN A 89 -10.32 -14.57 0.18
N ILE A 90 -9.08 -14.96 -0.13
CA ILE A 90 -8.29 -14.39 -1.23
C ILE A 90 -7.89 -15.41 -2.30
N THR A 91 -8.42 -16.64 -2.27
CA THR A 91 -8.02 -17.74 -3.20
C THR A 91 -8.13 -17.34 -4.67
N ASP A 92 -9.25 -16.76 -5.07
CA ASP A 92 -9.55 -16.42 -6.48
C ASP A 92 -9.52 -14.91 -6.74
N ILE A 93 -8.67 -14.20 -6.00
CA ILE A 93 -8.49 -12.77 -6.12
C ILE A 93 -7.22 -12.50 -6.93
N GLU A 94 -7.43 -12.02 -8.15
CA GLU A 94 -6.34 -11.62 -9.04
C GLU A 94 -5.42 -10.62 -8.33
N HIS A 95 -4.12 -10.89 -8.40
CA HIS A 95 -3.06 -10.09 -7.78
C HIS A 95 -3.02 -10.07 -6.24
N ALA A 96 -3.83 -10.86 -5.53
CA ALA A 96 -3.74 -10.94 -4.06
C ALA A 96 -2.44 -11.58 -3.56
N HIS A 97 -1.75 -12.38 -4.38
CA HIS A 97 -0.49 -13.03 -4.05
C HIS A 97 0.72 -12.46 -4.80
N ARG A 98 0.61 -11.22 -5.32
CA ARG A 98 1.75 -10.59 -6.00
C ARG A 98 2.88 -10.28 -5.01
N THR A 99 4.10 -10.65 -5.39
CA THR A 99 5.33 -10.49 -4.60
C THR A 99 6.19 -9.33 -5.06
N ASP A 100 5.92 -8.80 -6.26
CA ASP A 100 6.61 -7.67 -6.88
C ASP A 100 6.05 -6.30 -6.45
N TYR A 101 4.90 -6.28 -5.78
CA TYR A 101 4.43 -5.13 -4.99
C TYR A 101 3.59 -5.62 -3.81
N LYS A 102 3.41 -4.76 -2.79
CA LYS A 102 2.58 -5.07 -1.63
C LYS A 102 1.11 -4.90 -1.99
N PRO A 103 0.26 -5.94 -2.09
CA PRO A 103 -1.15 -5.76 -2.38
C PRO A 103 -1.83 -5.00 -1.22
N LYS A 104 -3.03 -4.48 -1.49
CA LYS A 104 -3.78 -3.64 -0.53
C LYS A 104 -5.12 -4.26 -0.16
N VAL A 105 -5.50 -4.05 1.09
CA VAL A 105 -6.85 -4.20 1.61
C VAL A 105 -7.43 -2.80 1.77
N GLN A 106 -8.65 -2.58 1.29
CA GLN A 106 -9.34 -1.30 1.38
C GLN A 106 -10.66 -1.51 2.12
N LEU A 107 -10.97 -0.59 3.02
CA LEU A 107 -12.23 -0.50 3.74
C LEU A 107 -12.99 0.72 3.25
N PHE A 108 -14.28 0.55 2.99
CA PHE A 108 -15.17 1.59 2.48
C PHE A 108 -16.52 1.56 3.19
N GLN A 109 -17.01 2.73 3.60
CA GLN A 109 -18.40 2.95 4.01
C GLN A 109 -18.96 4.16 3.27
N THR A 110 -20.24 4.10 2.91
CA THR A 110 -20.97 5.21 2.30
C THR A 110 -22.06 5.75 3.21
N LYS A 111 -22.59 6.90 2.83
CA LYS A 111 -23.68 7.57 3.53
C LYS A 111 -24.98 6.77 3.50
N ASP A 112 -25.30 6.13 2.38
CA ASP A 112 -26.59 5.47 2.14
C ASP A 112 -26.50 3.94 2.10
N ASP A 113 -25.42 3.36 2.62
CA ASP A 113 -25.16 1.92 2.72
C ASP A 113 -25.04 1.15 1.37
N ASN A 114 -24.97 1.85 0.24
CA ASN A 114 -24.70 1.28 -1.11
C ASN A 114 -23.25 1.53 -1.55
N ASP A 115 -22.66 0.67 -2.39
CA ASP A 115 -21.25 0.81 -2.81
C ASP A 115 -20.97 1.93 -3.82
N ASP A 116 -22.02 2.51 -4.40
CA ASP A 116 -21.99 3.66 -5.31
C ASP A 116 -22.32 5.00 -4.61
N GLY A 117 -22.64 4.96 -3.32
CA GLY A 117 -23.02 6.14 -2.54
C GLY A 117 -21.85 7.08 -2.18
N GLU A 118 -22.20 8.23 -1.60
CA GLU A 118 -21.22 9.20 -1.10
C GLU A 118 -20.32 8.56 -0.03
N MET A 119 -19.01 8.52 -0.27
CA MET A 119 -18.00 7.96 0.64
C MET A 119 -17.93 8.74 1.96
N VAL A 120 -18.04 8.05 3.11
CA VAL A 120 -17.89 8.66 4.44
C VAL A 120 -16.67 8.16 5.21
N THR A 121 -16.26 6.91 4.97
CA THR A 121 -15.05 6.32 5.54
C THR A 121 -14.29 5.58 4.46
N PHE A 122 -13.00 5.86 4.35
CA PHE A 122 -12.07 5.09 3.52
C PHE A 122 -10.75 4.91 4.23
N LYS A 123 -10.30 3.66 4.31
CA LYS A 123 -9.00 3.27 4.85
C LYS A 123 -8.35 2.23 3.96
N GLN A 124 -7.03 2.23 3.90
CA GLN A 124 -6.29 1.20 3.19
C GLN A 124 -5.05 0.78 3.96
N VAL A 125 -4.74 -0.51 3.88
CA VAL A 125 -3.52 -1.08 4.44
C VAL A 125 -2.90 -2.02 3.41
N ARG A 126 -1.58 -2.11 3.41
CA ARG A 126 -0.84 -2.98 2.49
C ARG A 126 -0.26 -4.17 3.26
N TYR A 127 -0.20 -5.33 2.60
CA TYR A 127 0.40 -6.54 3.16
C TYR A 127 1.54 -7.07 2.31
N THR A 128 2.34 -7.93 2.90
CA THR A 128 3.51 -8.53 2.24
C THR A 128 3.20 -9.96 1.85
N VAL A 129 3.49 -10.32 0.60
CA VAL A 129 3.45 -11.71 0.14
C VAL A 129 4.88 -12.22 0.05
N LYS A 130 5.17 -13.36 0.68
CA LYS A 130 6.44 -14.06 0.60
C LYS A 130 6.31 -15.30 -0.29
N ASN A 131 7.43 -15.65 -0.93
CA ASN A 131 7.57 -16.94 -1.63
C ASN A 131 7.68 -18.09 -0.63
#